data_AF-A0A5C7XUY1-F1
#
_entry.id   AF-A0A5C7XUY1-F1
#
_cell.length_a   1.000
_cell.length_b   1.000
_cell.length_c   1.000
_cell.angle_alpha   90.00
_cell.angle_beta   90.00
_cell.angle_gamma   90.00
#
_symmetry.space_group_name_H-M   'P 1'
#
loop_
_entity.id
_entity.type
_entity.pdbx_description
1 polymer ?
#
loop_
_entity_poly.entity_id
_entity_poly.type
_entity_poly.pdbx_seq_one_letter_code
_entity_poly.pdbx_strand_id
1 'polypeptide(L)'
;MKRRVLSVSVSSLIRPTGPAAVMVTPDGGIGVVPPNAIDRLIEGPQWDALSGRHGLVFWFNVVANQRHEVNRLATQLLLATSGWSADDVPLLRGPVLVAAKLPSGAPTALSMAHFELLNAWSTLSWRARRTLRHRIAGGG
;
A
#
# COMPACT_ATOMS: atom_id res chain seq x y z
N MET A 1 -47.88 15.64 -2.80
CA MET A 1 -46.59 15.73 -3.52
C MET A 1 -45.69 14.57 -3.08
N LYS A 2 -45.35 13.64 -3.97
CA LYS A 2 -44.52 12.46 -3.65
C LYS A 2 -43.04 12.81 -3.79
N ARG A 3 -42.27 12.72 -2.70
CA ARG A 3 -40.80 12.78 -2.71
C ARG A 3 -40.26 11.62 -3.56
N ARG A 4 -39.68 11.92 -4.72
CA ARG A 4 -38.84 10.94 -5.44
C ARG A 4 -37.50 10.88 -4.71
N VAL A 5 -37.29 9.81 -3.96
CA VAL A 5 -35.96 9.41 -3.52
C VAL A 5 -35.22 8.98 -4.78
N LEU A 6 -34.14 9.70 -5.12
CA LEU A 6 -33.24 9.29 -6.19
C LEU A 6 -32.57 8.00 -5.74
N SER A 7 -33.05 6.88 -6.29
CA SER A 7 -32.34 5.60 -6.23
C SER A 7 -31.00 5.80 -6.93
N VAL A 8 -29.92 5.86 -6.14
CA VAL A 8 -28.57 5.85 -6.67
C VAL A 8 -28.35 4.46 -7.25
N SER A 9 -28.49 4.33 -8.57
CA SER A 9 -28.15 3.08 -9.26
C SER A 9 -26.69 2.75 -8.99
N VAL A 10 -26.47 1.56 -8.42
CA VAL A 10 -25.16 0.93 -8.13
C VAL A 10 -24.26 0.84 -9.38
N SER A 11 -24.80 1.09 -10.56
CA SER A 11 -24.12 1.08 -11.86
C SER A 11 -23.26 2.31 -12.18
N SER A 12 -23.11 3.27 -11.26
CA SER A 12 -22.29 4.49 -11.46
C SER A 12 -20.89 4.44 -10.81
N LEU A 13 -20.47 3.29 -10.27
CA LEU A 13 -19.17 3.12 -9.60
C LEU A 13 -17.98 2.74 -10.51
N ILE A 14 -18.13 2.85 -11.83
CA ILE A 14 -17.03 2.57 -12.76
C ILE A 14 -16.17 3.82 -12.94
N ARG A 15 -15.29 4.06 -11.96
CA ARG A 15 -13.89 4.49 -12.18
C ARG A 15 -13.13 4.43 -10.85
N PRO A 16 -12.54 3.29 -10.47
CA PRO A 16 -11.62 3.25 -9.34
C PRO A 16 -10.16 3.09 -9.76
N THR A 17 -9.82 3.06 -11.05
CA THR A 17 -8.42 3.10 -11.46
C THR A 17 -7.97 4.55 -11.48
N GLY A 18 -7.32 5.00 -10.40
CA GLY A 18 -6.46 6.17 -10.55
C GLY A 18 -5.25 5.85 -11.43
N PRO A 19 -4.31 6.79 -11.61
CA PRO A 19 -3.37 6.76 -12.73
C PRO A 19 -2.43 5.56 -12.73
N ALA A 20 -2.12 5.00 -11.55
CA ALA A 20 -1.14 3.93 -11.42
C ALA A 20 -1.16 3.28 -10.03
N ALA A 21 -0.54 2.11 -9.91
CA ALA A 21 0.03 1.65 -8.65
C ALA A 21 1.47 2.20 -8.52
N VAL A 22 2.10 2.03 -7.35
CA VAL A 22 3.49 2.45 -7.16
C VAL A 22 4.34 1.32 -6.63
N MET A 23 5.50 1.13 -7.25
CA MET A 23 6.56 0.27 -6.73
C MET A 23 7.46 1.11 -5.84
N VAL A 24 7.62 0.69 -4.59
CA VAL A 24 8.55 1.32 -3.65
C VAL A 24 9.75 0.39 -3.53
N THR A 25 10.94 0.89 -3.82
CA THR A 25 12.19 0.11 -3.77
C THR A 25 12.94 0.36 -2.45
N PRO A 26 13.77 -0.59 -1.97
CA PRO A 26 14.47 -0.46 -0.69
C PRO A 26 15.38 0.77 -0.56
N ASP A 27 15.94 1.24 -1.68
CA ASP A 27 16.75 2.46 -1.79
C ASP A 27 15.93 3.76 -1.64
N GLY A 28 14.60 3.65 -1.48
CA GLY A 28 13.68 4.78 -1.35
C GLY A 28 13.12 5.29 -2.68
N GLY A 29 13.45 4.64 -3.79
CA GLY A 29 12.87 4.95 -5.09
C GLY A 29 11.36 4.66 -5.14
N ILE A 30 10.65 5.47 -5.93
CA ILE A 30 9.23 5.26 -6.25
C ILE A 30 9.10 5.18 -7.77
N GLY A 31 8.72 3.99 -8.26
CA GLY A 31 8.40 3.75 -9.65
C GLY A 31 6.88 3.72 -9.87
N VAL A 32 6.41 4.31 -10.97
CA VAL A 32 5.00 4.24 -11.37
C VAL A 32 4.74 2.92 -12.09
N VAL A 33 3.73 2.17 -11.67
CA VAL A 33 3.31 0.92 -12.31
C VAL A 33 1.98 1.14 -13.03
N PRO A 34 1.94 1.08 -14.37
CA PRO A 34 0.72 1.36 -15.11
C PRO A 34 -0.32 0.26 -14.86
N PRO A 35 -1.63 0.57 -14.90
CA PRO A 35 -2.70 -0.36 -14.52
C PRO A 35 -2.65 -1.71 -15.23
N ASN A 36 -2.29 -1.72 -16.51
CA ASN A 36 -2.19 -2.93 -17.34
C ASN A 36 -1.00 -3.84 -16.99
N ALA A 37 -0.07 -3.40 -16.14
CA ALA A 37 1.09 -4.17 -15.71
C ALA A 37 0.96 -4.69 -14.27
N ILE A 38 -0.05 -4.24 -13.50
CA ILE A 38 -0.20 -4.58 -12.08
C ILE A 38 -0.36 -6.08 -11.88
N ASP A 39 -1.31 -6.70 -12.60
CA ASP A 39 -1.61 -8.12 -12.45
C ASP A 39 -0.40 -8.98 -12.79
N ARG A 40 0.33 -8.61 -13.86
CA ARG A 40 1.55 -9.32 -14.31
C ARG A 40 2.69 -9.27 -13.31
N LEU A 41 2.73 -8.24 -12.48
CA LEU A 41 3.79 -8.05 -11.49
C LEU A 41 3.62 -8.99 -10.29
N ILE A 42 2.37 -9.30 -9.95
CA ILE A 42 1.98 -10.16 -8.83
C ILE A 42 1.55 -11.54 -9.39
N GLU A 43 2.34 -12.09 -10.31
CA GLU A 43 2.17 -13.45 -10.78
C GLU A 43 3.07 -14.41 -9.98
N GLY A 44 2.49 -15.53 -9.53
CA GLY A 44 3.20 -16.62 -8.86
C GLY A 44 2.97 -16.71 -7.33
N PRO A 45 3.29 -17.87 -6.72
CA PRO A 45 2.88 -18.23 -5.36
C PRO A 45 3.68 -17.54 -4.25
N GLN A 46 4.56 -16.59 -4.59
CA GLN A 46 5.55 -16.04 -3.67
C GLN A 46 5.19 -14.66 -3.13
N TRP A 47 4.01 -14.13 -3.49
CA TRP A 47 3.53 -12.83 -3.04
C TRP A 47 2.58 -12.96 -1.86
N ASP A 48 2.78 -12.10 -0.88
CA ASP A 48 1.85 -11.90 0.23
C ASP A 48 1.52 -10.41 0.36
N ALA A 49 0.48 -10.10 1.13
CA ALA A 49 -0.12 -8.79 1.17
C ALA A 49 -0.48 -8.36 2.59
N LEU A 50 -0.13 -7.12 2.93
CA LEU A 50 -0.61 -6.46 4.14
C LEU A 50 -1.59 -5.34 3.77
N SER A 51 -2.72 -5.31 4.47
CA SER A 51 -3.76 -4.32 4.21
C SER A 51 -3.53 -3.05 5.04
N GLY A 52 -3.57 -1.91 4.36
CA GLY A 52 -3.82 -0.61 4.96
C GLY A 52 -5.32 -0.32 5.07
N ARG A 53 -5.65 0.94 5.36
CA ARG A 53 -7.02 1.44 5.42
C ARG A 53 -7.57 1.68 4.02
N HIS A 54 -8.90 1.68 3.92
CA HIS A 54 -9.65 2.07 2.71
C HIS A 54 -9.29 1.28 1.43
N GLY A 55 -8.85 0.03 1.56
CA GLY A 55 -8.54 -0.83 0.41
C GLY A 55 -7.14 -0.64 -0.17
N LEU A 56 -6.27 0.13 0.50
CA LEU A 56 -4.84 0.18 0.21
C LEU A 56 -4.16 -1.12 0.63
N VAL A 57 -3.27 -1.65 -0.20
CA VAL A 57 -2.58 -2.94 0.03
C VAL A 57 -1.12 -2.85 -0.37
N PHE A 58 -0.27 -3.50 0.42
CA PHE A 58 1.18 -3.61 0.24
C PHE A 58 1.52 -5.04 -0.11
N TRP A 59 1.86 -5.29 -1.38
CA TRP A 59 2.23 -6.60 -1.90
C TRP A 59 3.75 -6.75 -1.92
N PHE A 60 4.26 -7.83 -1.35
CA PHE A 60 5.70 -8.10 -1.24
C PHE A 60 5.99 -9.57 -1.48
N ASN A 61 7.20 -9.88 -1.94
CA ASN A 61 7.62 -11.26 -2.18
C ASN A 61 8.19 -11.88 -0.89
N VAL A 62 7.56 -12.94 -0.40
CA VAL A 62 7.89 -13.62 0.87
C VAL A 62 9.22 -14.36 0.80
N VAL A 63 9.50 -15.02 -0.33
CA VAL A 63 10.72 -15.82 -0.52
C VAL A 63 11.95 -14.91 -0.63
N ALA A 64 11.76 -13.75 -1.23
CA ALA A 64 12.78 -12.73 -1.36
C ALA A 64 13.01 -11.96 -0.04
N ASN A 65 11.97 -11.85 0.80
CA ASN A 65 11.94 -11.00 2.00
C ASN A 65 13.13 -11.24 2.95
N GLN A 66 13.56 -12.49 3.17
CA GLN A 66 14.63 -12.78 4.15
C GLN A 66 16.04 -12.33 3.72
N ARG A 67 16.28 -12.15 2.42
CA ARG A 67 17.60 -11.76 1.88
C ARG A 67 17.68 -10.28 1.51
N HIS A 68 16.57 -9.57 1.58
CA HIS A 68 16.49 -8.18 1.15
C HIS A 68 16.60 -7.19 2.31
N GLU A 69 17.14 -6.03 1.98
CA GLU A 69 17.15 -4.87 2.88
C GLU A 69 15.72 -4.44 3.22
N VAL A 70 15.57 -3.89 4.43
CA VAL A 70 14.30 -3.33 4.86
C VAL A 70 13.95 -2.14 3.98
N ASN A 71 12.77 -2.20 3.37
CA ASN A 71 12.18 -1.10 2.64
C ASN A 71 11.56 -0.11 3.64
N ARG A 72 12.41 0.81 4.09
CA ARG A 72 12.05 1.81 5.10
C ARG A 72 10.84 2.64 4.67
N LEU A 73 10.81 3.08 3.41
CA LEU A 73 9.72 3.92 2.91
C LEU A 73 8.40 3.13 2.86
N ALA A 74 8.40 1.92 2.29
CA ALA A 74 7.20 1.09 2.26
C ALA A 74 6.67 0.78 3.67
N THR A 75 7.57 0.50 4.61
CA THR A 75 7.21 0.25 6.01
C THR A 75 6.62 1.50 6.70
N GLN A 76 7.15 2.70 6.40
CA GLN A 76 6.58 3.96 6.89
C GLN A 76 5.20 4.24 6.30
N LEU A 77 5.01 3.97 5.01
CA LEU A 77 3.71 4.09 4.35
C LEU A 77 2.70 3.12 4.97
N LEU A 78 3.08 1.86 5.21
CA LEU A 78 2.23 0.88 5.90
C LEU A 78 1.84 1.37 7.30
N LEU A 79 2.80 1.83 8.10
CA LEU A 79 2.53 2.37 9.44
C LEU A 79 1.54 3.56 9.38
N ALA A 80 1.78 4.51 8.48
CA ALA A 80 0.95 5.72 8.37
C ALA A 80 -0.48 5.44 7.90
N THR A 81 -0.65 4.41 7.08
CA THR A 81 -1.92 4.09 6.41
C THR A 81 -2.68 2.94 7.06
N SER A 82 -2.23 2.45 8.21
CA SER A 82 -2.83 1.30 8.90
C SER A 82 -3.26 1.62 10.33
N GLY A 83 -3.56 0.59 11.12
CA GLY A 83 -3.82 0.70 12.56
C GLY A 83 -2.64 0.24 13.44
N TRP A 84 -1.51 -0.13 12.83
CA TRP A 84 -0.38 -0.69 13.57
C TRP A 84 0.34 0.37 14.41
N SER A 85 0.92 -0.07 15.52
CA SER A 85 1.89 0.74 16.27
C SER A 85 3.26 0.69 15.57
N ALA A 86 4.14 1.64 15.90
CA ALA A 86 5.51 1.61 15.39
C ALA A 86 6.32 0.39 15.90
N ASP A 87 5.93 -0.17 17.04
CA ASP A 87 6.55 -1.35 17.64
C ASP A 87 6.11 -2.65 16.95
N ASP A 88 4.87 -2.70 16.47
CA ASP A 88 4.26 -3.93 15.95
C ASP A 88 4.24 -4.00 14.43
N VAL A 89 4.32 -2.86 13.72
CA VAL A 89 4.22 -2.86 12.25
C VAL A 89 5.25 -3.81 11.63
N PRO A 90 4.87 -4.72 10.71
CA PRO A 90 5.82 -5.59 10.05
C PRO A 90 6.85 -4.80 9.24
N LEU A 91 8.12 -5.20 9.32
CA LEU A 91 9.17 -4.63 8.48
C LEU A 91 9.07 -5.24 7.08
N LEU A 92 8.68 -4.43 6.09
CA LEU A 92 8.62 -4.84 4.71
C LEU A 92 10.04 -4.82 4.12
N ARG A 93 10.46 -5.89 3.43
CA ARG A 93 11.79 -5.96 2.79
C ARG A 93 11.66 -6.16 1.30
N GLY A 94 12.67 -5.72 0.57
CA GLY A 94 12.68 -5.77 -0.89
C GLY A 94 11.69 -4.78 -1.54
N PRO A 95 11.48 -4.90 -2.86
CA PRO A 95 10.51 -4.09 -3.58
C PRO A 95 9.08 -4.40 -3.12
N VAL A 96 8.27 -3.36 -2.91
CA VAL A 96 6.89 -3.46 -2.46
C VAL A 96 5.97 -2.75 -3.45
N LEU A 97 5.00 -3.49 -4.01
CA LEU A 97 3.94 -2.87 -4.81
C LEU A 97 2.84 -2.36 -3.88
N VAL A 98 2.62 -1.05 -3.91
CA VAL A 98 1.50 -0.40 -3.23
C VAL A 98 0.39 -0.17 -4.24
N ALA A 99 -0.73 -0.83 -4.02
CA ALA A 99 -1.87 -0.86 -4.92
C ALA A 99 -3.18 -0.75 -4.12
N ALA A 100 -4.28 -0.46 -4.81
CA ALA A 100 -5.61 -0.64 -4.26
C ALA A 100 -6.06 -2.10 -4.47
N LYS A 101 -7.12 -2.51 -3.78
CA LYS A 101 -7.74 -3.82 -3.95
C LYS A 101 -9.18 -3.67 -4.42
N LEU A 102 -9.53 -4.36 -5.50
CA LEU A 102 -10.91 -4.47 -5.97
C LEU A 102 -11.73 -5.33 -5.00
N PRO A 103 -13.08 -5.24 -5.03
CA PRO A 103 -13.94 -6.14 -4.25
C PRO A 103 -13.68 -7.63 -4.52
N SER A 104 -13.25 -7.99 -5.73
CA SER A 104 -12.82 -9.35 -6.09
C SER A 104 -11.54 -9.80 -5.39
N GLY A 105 -10.82 -8.86 -4.79
CA GLY A 105 -9.53 -9.08 -4.16
C GLY A 105 -8.33 -8.88 -5.07
N ALA A 106 -8.54 -8.65 -6.36
CA ALA A 106 -7.48 -8.36 -7.31
C ALA A 106 -6.84 -6.98 -7.05
N PRO A 107 -5.51 -6.84 -7.25
CA PRO A 107 -4.85 -5.55 -7.16
C PRO A 107 -5.31 -4.61 -8.28
N THR A 108 -5.34 -3.31 -8.01
CA THR A 108 -5.68 -2.28 -9.00
C THR A 108 -4.99 -0.97 -8.70
N ALA A 109 -5.08 -0.02 -9.63
CA ALA A 109 -4.41 1.26 -9.50
C ALA A 109 -4.96 2.11 -8.33
N LEU A 110 -4.10 2.95 -7.78
CA LEU A 110 -4.43 3.84 -6.66
C LEU A 110 -5.22 5.05 -7.17
N SER A 111 -6.41 5.28 -6.62
CA SER A 111 -7.15 6.54 -6.76
C SER A 111 -6.40 7.73 -6.11
N MET A 112 -6.82 8.97 -6.44
CA MET A 112 -6.28 10.17 -5.78
C MET A 112 -6.45 10.15 -4.25
N ALA A 113 -7.57 9.64 -3.76
CA ALA A 113 -7.80 9.52 -2.31
C ALA A 113 -6.76 8.59 -1.64
N HIS A 114 -6.30 7.53 -2.32
CA HIS A 114 -5.22 6.70 -1.80
C HIS A 114 -3.89 7.43 -1.75
N PHE A 115 -3.58 8.30 -2.72
CA PHE A 115 -2.37 9.11 -2.69
C PHE A 115 -2.39 10.11 -1.53
N GLU A 116 -3.53 10.73 -1.24
CA GLU A 116 -3.70 11.59 -0.06
C GLU A 116 -3.50 10.80 1.24
N LEU A 117 -4.03 9.58 1.33
CA LEU A 117 -3.77 8.70 2.47
C LEU A 117 -2.28 8.36 2.61
N LEU A 118 -1.60 8.04 1.50
CA LEU A 118 -0.17 7.78 1.52
C LEU A 118 0.58 8.99 2.07
N ASN A 119 0.24 10.21 1.64
CA ASN A 119 0.87 11.45 2.10
C ASN A 119 0.86 11.64 3.64
N ALA A 120 -0.05 10.97 4.36
CA ALA A 120 -0.07 10.95 5.82
C ALA A 120 1.27 10.48 6.44
N TRP A 121 2.13 9.76 5.73
CA TRP A 121 3.46 9.37 6.21
C TRP A 121 4.33 10.56 6.63
N SER A 122 4.15 11.71 5.97
CA SER A 122 4.82 12.97 6.31
C SER A 122 4.40 13.52 7.69
N THR A 123 3.27 13.07 8.21
CA THR A 123 2.73 13.48 9.52
C THR A 123 3.08 12.52 10.66
N LEU A 124 3.78 11.41 10.37
CA LEU A 124 4.23 10.47 11.41
C LEU A 124 4.99 11.21 12.53
N SER A 125 4.66 10.91 13.78
CA SER A 125 5.32 11.54 14.92
C SER A 125 6.82 11.19 14.96
N TRP A 126 7.62 12.08 15.57
CA TRP A 126 9.05 11.83 15.78
C TRP A 126 9.30 10.53 16.54
N ARG A 127 8.46 10.22 17.54
CA ARG A 127 8.56 8.97 18.32
C ARG A 127 8.38 7.75 17.43
N ALA A 128 7.32 7.72 16.61
CA ALA A 128 7.07 6.63 15.68
C ALA A 128 8.24 6.43 14.70
N ARG A 129 8.76 7.53 14.13
CA ARG A 129 9.94 7.48 13.24
C ARG A 129 11.19 6.95 13.93
N ARG A 130 11.42 7.35 15.19
CA ARG A 130 12.56 6.93 15.98
C ARG A 130 12.47 5.44 16.32
N THR A 131 11.33 4.99 16.83
CA THR A 131 11.06 3.56 17.10
C THR A 131 11.31 2.72 15.87
N LEU A 132 10.74 3.13 14.72
CA LEU A 132 10.94 2.39 13.48
C LEU A 132 12.41 2.37 13.05
N ARG A 133 13.13 3.48 13.18
CA ARG A 133 14.57 3.54 12.87
C ARG A 133 15.38 2.56 13.73
N HIS A 134 15.06 2.44 15.02
CA HIS A 134 15.71 1.48 15.90
C HIS A 134 15.41 0.03 15.50
N ARG A 135 14.15 -0.28 15.16
CA ARG A 135 13.76 -1.62 14.69
C ARG A 135 14.44 -2.01 13.39
N ILE A 136 14.60 -1.07 12.46
CA ILE A 136 15.33 -1.30 11.21
C ILE A 136 16.82 -1.57 11.48
N ALA A 137 17.45 -0.81 12.38
CA ALA A 137 18.86 -0.99 12.72
C ALA A 137 19.15 -2.27 13.52
N GLY A 138 18.22 -2.70 14.37
CA GLY A 138 18.37 -3.91 15.20
C GLY A 138 17.86 -5.20 14.54
N GLY A 139 17.13 -5.10 13.43
CA GLY A 139 16.64 -6.25 12.66
C GLY A 139 17.41 -6.52 11.38
N GLY A 140 18.53 -5.83 11.14
CA GLY A 140 19.43 -6.05 10.00
C GLY A 140 20.26 -7.31 10.15
#